data_AF-A0A926CSF0-F1
#
_entry.id   AF-A0A926CSF0-F1
#
_cell.length_a   1.000
_cell.length_b   1.000
_cell.length_c   1.000
_cell.angle_alpha   90.00
_cell.angle_beta   90.00
_cell.angle_gamma   90.00
#
_symmetry.space_group_name_H-M   'P 1'
#
loop_
_entity.id
_entity.type
_entity.pdbx_description
1 polymer ?
#
loop_
_entity_poly.entity_id
_entity_poly.type
_entity_poly.pdbx_seq_one_letter_code
_entity_poly.pdbx_strand_id
1 'polypeptide(L)' 'TFPIDGFSKSCLLNGVDQLGFLLNLNSDTSIYEAEHAAPILTIA' A
#
# COMPACT_ATOMS: atom_id res chain seq x y z
N THR A 1 19.74 18.82 6.60
CA THR A 1 18.78 17.84 6.06
C THR A 1 17.41 18.14 6.62
N PHE A 2 16.35 18.04 5.82
CA PHE A 2 14.98 18.27 6.32
C PHE A 2 14.55 17.05 7.15
N PRO A 3 14.14 17.21 8.43
CA PRO A 3 13.92 16.10 9.35
C PRO A 3 12.54 15.46 9.12
N ILE A 4 12.38 14.78 7.99
CA ILE A 4 11.18 14.03 7.61
C ILE A 4 11.57 12.57 7.36
N ASP A 5 10.72 11.63 7.77
CA ASP A 5 10.92 10.22 7.47
C ASP A 5 10.74 9.94 5.97
N GLY A 6 11.26 8.80 5.50
CA GLY A 6 11.26 8.45 4.08
C GLY A 6 9.85 8.27 3.49
N PHE A 7 8.90 7.80 4.29
CA PHE A 7 7.53 7.60 3.86
C PHE A 7 6.81 8.94 3.68
N SER A 8 6.84 9.80 4.70
CA SER A 8 6.28 11.14 4.65
C SER A 8 6.91 11.98 3.54
N LYS A 9 8.22 11.81 3.27
CA LYS A 9 8.88 12.42 2.11
C LYS A 9 8.28 11.92 0.78
N SER A 10 8.01 10.63 0.66
CA SER A 10 7.43 10.05 -0.55
C SER A 10 6.02 10.57 -0.78
N CYS A 11 5.19 10.62 0.26
CA CYS A 11 3.86 11.22 0.24
C CYS A 11 3.92 12.69 -0.23
N LEU A 12 4.79 13.49 0.38
CA LEU A 12 4.99 14.90 0.02
C LEU A 12 5.41 15.11 -1.43
N LEU A 13 6.36 14.32 -1.92
CA LEU A 13 6.87 14.43 -3.29
C LEU A 13 5.87 13.99 -4.37
N ASN A 14 5.01 13.03 -4.04
CA ASN A 14 3.98 12.54 -4.96
C ASN A 14 2.64 13.30 -4.81
N GLY A 15 2.55 14.26 -3.88
CA GLY A 15 1.34 15.04 -3.65
C GLY A 15 0.18 14.21 -3.11
N VAL A 16 0.46 13.15 -2.35
CA VAL A 16 -0.53 12.25 -1.75
C VAL A 16 -0.37 12.22 -0.24
N ASP A 17 -1.43 11.90 0.49
CA ASP A 17 -1.35 11.53 1.89
C ASP A 17 -1.12 10.01 2.05
N GLN A 18 -1.18 9.52 3.29
CA GLN A 18 -0.93 8.10 3.59
C GLN A 18 -2.01 7.18 3.00
N LEU A 19 -3.27 7.59 3.03
CA LEU A 19 -4.36 6.83 2.43
C LEU A 19 -4.26 6.87 0.90
N GLY A 20 -3.96 8.03 0.33
CA GLY A 20 -3.68 8.16 -1.11
C GLY A 20 -2.54 7.26 -1.57
N PHE A 21 -1.46 7.14 -0.78
CA PHE A 21 -0.37 6.21 -1.05
C PHE A 21 -0.85 4.74 -1.10
N LEU A 22 -1.67 4.32 -0.12
CA LEU A 22 -2.21 2.96 -0.09
C LEU A 22 -3.14 2.68 -1.27
N LEU A 23 -3.98 3.64 -1.64
CA LEU A 23 -4.91 3.49 -2.77
C LEU A 23 -4.18 3.35 -4.11
N ASN A 24 -3.01 3.98 -4.26
CA ASN A 24 -2.19 3.81 -5.47
C ASN A 24 -1.63 2.39 -5.62
N LEU A 25 -1.54 1.61 -4.54
CA LEU A 25 -1.06 0.22 -4.56
C LEU A 25 -2.18 -0.79 -4.85
N ASN A 26 -3.41 -0.35 -5.09
CA ASN A 26 -4.58 -1.23 -5.22
C ASN A 26 -4.40 -2.26 -6.35
N SER A 27 -3.90 -1.85 -7.51
CA SER A 27 -3.65 -2.77 -8.63
C SER A 27 -2.65 -3.87 -8.26
N ASP A 28 -1.50 -3.49 -7.69
CA ASP A 28 -0.45 -4.43 -7.31
C ASP A 28 -0.92 -5.37 -6.20
N THR A 29 -1.69 -4.83 -5.24
CA THR A 29 -2.31 -5.61 -4.16
C THR A 29 -3.28 -6.63 -4.73
N SER A 30 -4.13 -6.24 -5.67
CA SER A 30 -5.11 -7.13 -6.30
C SER A 30 -4.45 -8.27 -7.08
N ILE A 31 -3.36 -7.98 -7.80
CA ILE A 31 -2.57 -9.01 -8.50
C ILE A 31 -1.96 -9.98 -7.49
N TYR A 32 -1.31 -9.44 -6.46
CA TYR A 32 -0.67 -10.25 -5.43
C TYR A 32 -1.69 -11.17 -4.74
N GLU A 33 -2.87 -10.66 -4.37
CA GLU A 33 -3.95 -11.44 -3.75
C GLU A 33 -4.50 -12.53 -4.68
N ALA A 34 -4.60 -12.26 -5.98
CA ALA A 34 -5.03 -13.24 -6.97
C ALA A 34 -4.02 -14.40 -7.12
N GLU A 35 -2.72 -14.09 -7.05
CA GLU A 35 -1.65 -15.08 -7.12
C GLU A 35 -1.46 -15.86 -5.82
N HIS A 36 -1.82 -15.27 -4.67
CA HIS A 36 -1.62 -15.83 -3.34
C HIS A 36 -2.97 -16.10 -2.66
N ALA A 37 -3.58 -17.24 -3.01
CA ALA A 37 -4.83 -17.68 -2.39
C ALA A 37 -4.72 -17.71 -0.85
N ALA A 38 -5.79 -17.26 -0.18
CA ALA A 38 -5.82 -17.17 1.27
C ALA A 38 -5.49 -18.54 1.92
N PRO A 39 -4.48 -18.62 2.80
CA PRO A 39 -3.98 -19.90 3.30
C PRO A 39 -4.95 -20.61 4.25
N ILE A 40 -6.01 -19.94 4.73
CA ILE A 40 -6.94 -20.46 5.72
C ILE A 40 -8.37 -20.27 5.23
N LEU A 41 -9.08 -21.38 5.01
CA LEU A 41 -10.52 -21.40 4.78
C LEU A 41 -11.24 -21.58 6.13
N THR A 42 -11.82 -20.52 6.67
CA THR A 42 -12.67 -20.58 7.87
C THR A 42 -14.10 -20.94 7.48
N ILE A 43 -14.29 -22.17 6.98
CA ILE A 43 -15.63 -22.70 6.73
C ILE A 43 -16.46 -22.65 8.03
N ALA A 44 -17.70 -22.17 7.90
CA ALA A 44 -18.63 -21.86 8.98
C ALA A 44 -19.19 -23.10 9.69
#